data_AF-A0A7W1P270-F1
#
_entry.id   AF-A0A7W1P270-F1
#
_cell.length_a   1.000
_cell.length_b   1.000
_cell.length_c   1.000
_cell.angle_alpha   90.00
_cell.angle_beta   90.00
_cell.angle_gamma   90.00
#
_symmetry.space_group_name_H-M   'P 1'
#
loop_
_entity.id
_entity.type
_entity.pdbx_description
1 polymer ?
#
loop_
_entity_poly.entity_id
_entity_poly.type
_entity_poly.pdbx_seq_one_letter_code
_entity_poly.pdbx_strand_id
1 'polypeptide(L)'
;MMLEFLNSYPNAVSLDQPEYARQFPRGKDKADFLLFGQEVICEVKDKFNVNMPRQVERVWATRNRAPESILRDVSRPIIKDLHDAARQIRDTREVLALPESCGLVILENHVPGTLSSAA
;
A
#
# COMPACT_ATOMS: atom_id res chain seq x y z
N MET A 1 7.70 -2.37 12.90
CA MET A 1 7.01 -3.59 12.42
C MET A 1 7.28 -3.90 10.96
N MET A 2 6.87 -3.09 9.96
CA MET A 2 7.12 -3.42 8.55
C MET A 2 8.61 -3.44 8.15
N LEU A 3 9.38 -2.43 8.57
CA LEU A 3 10.85 -2.45 8.46
C LEU A 3 11.44 -3.70 9.12
N GLU A 4 10.85 -4.20 10.21
CA GLU A 4 11.34 -5.39 10.91
C GLU A 4 10.98 -6.68 10.16
N PHE A 5 9.78 -6.80 9.57
CA PHE A 5 9.40 -7.92 8.70
C PHE A 5 10.30 -7.97 7.46
N LEU A 6 10.55 -6.85 6.81
CA LEU A 6 11.39 -6.81 5.61
C LEU A 6 12.87 -7.00 5.93
N ASN A 7 13.35 -6.50 7.07
CA ASN A 7 14.69 -6.80 7.58
C ASN A 7 14.89 -8.31 7.85
N SER A 8 13.80 -9.06 8.07
CA SER A 8 13.88 -10.52 8.24
C SER A 8 14.00 -11.31 6.92
N TYR A 9 13.94 -10.64 5.75
CA TYR A 9 14.21 -11.22 4.45
C TYR A 9 15.59 -10.77 3.93
N PRO A 10 16.63 -11.61 4.04
CA PRO A 10 18.01 -11.23 3.68
C PRO A 10 18.20 -10.84 2.21
N ASN A 11 17.28 -11.30 1.34
CA ASN A 11 17.32 -11.06 -0.10
C ASN A 11 16.42 -9.89 -0.53
N ALA A 12 15.84 -9.15 0.41
CA ALA A 12 15.07 -7.96 0.11
C ALA A 12 16.00 -6.78 -0.24
N VAL A 13 15.71 -6.08 -1.32
CA VAL A 13 16.48 -4.92 -1.77
C VAL A 13 15.59 -3.69 -1.81
N SER A 14 15.94 -2.67 -1.04
CA SER A 14 15.22 -1.39 -1.04
C SER A 14 15.51 -0.60 -2.32
N LEU A 15 14.46 -0.08 -2.95
CA LEU A 15 14.56 0.80 -4.13
C LEU A 15 14.83 2.27 -3.75
N ASP A 16 15.00 2.56 -2.46
CA ASP A 16 15.51 3.84 -1.96
C ASP A 16 17.04 3.93 -1.94
N GLN A 17 17.73 2.82 -2.24
CA GLN A 17 19.19 2.82 -2.30
C GLN A 17 19.70 3.76 -3.41
N PRO A 18 20.88 4.39 -3.23
CA PRO A 18 21.41 5.39 -4.17
C PRO A 18 21.56 4.91 -5.61
N GLU A 19 21.81 3.62 -5.83
CA GLU A 19 21.91 3.02 -7.17
C GLU A 19 20.62 3.14 -8.00
N TYR A 20 19.46 3.18 -7.34
CA TYR A 20 18.16 3.29 -8.00
C TYR A 20 17.69 4.74 -8.15
N ALA A 21 18.28 5.69 -7.41
CA ALA A 21 17.85 7.09 -7.39
C ALA A 21 17.88 7.76 -8.77
N ARG A 22 18.78 7.32 -9.67
CA ARG A 22 18.91 7.86 -11.04
C ARG A 22 18.22 7.01 -12.11
N GLN A 23 17.70 5.84 -11.75
CA GLN A 23 17.10 4.92 -12.73
C GLN A 23 15.67 5.31 -13.08
N PHE A 24 14.95 5.96 -12.16
CA PHE A 24 13.56 6.36 -12.36
C PHE A 24 13.46 7.74 -13.01
N PRO A 25 13.02 7.83 -14.28
CA PRO A 25 12.83 9.11 -14.95
C PRO A 25 11.63 9.86 -14.38
N ARG A 26 11.56 11.17 -14.65
CA ARG A 26 10.45 12.00 -14.22
C ARG A 26 9.12 11.43 -14.72
N GLY A 27 8.15 11.26 -13.82
CA GLY A 27 6.83 10.73 -14.13
C GLY A 27 6.69 9.21 -14.01
N LYS A 28 7.75 8.50 -13.59
CA LYS A 28 7.68 7.10 -13.18
C LYS A 28 7.76 7.01 -11.66
N ASP A 29 6.78 6.35 -11.07
CA ASP A 29 6.77 6.11 -9.63
C ASP A 29 7.43 4.76 -9.34
N LYS A 30 8.30 4.71 -8.34
CA LYS A 30 8.95 3.47 -7.92
C LYS A 30 8.15 2.76 -6.82
N ALA A 31 8.29 1.45 -6.78
CA ALA A 31 7.87 0.62 -5.67
C ALA A 31 8.89 0.71 -4.51
N ASP A 32 8.57 0.12 -3.36
CA ASP A 32 9.43 0.21 -2.17
C ASP A 32 10.64 -0.74 -2.21
N PHE A 33 10.45 -2.01 -2.61
CA PHE A 33 11.53 -3.01 -2.60
C PHE A 33 11.32 -4.17 -3.58
N LEU A 34 12.41 -4.89 -3.84
CA LEU A 34 12.47 -6.14 -4.61
C LEU A 34 12.67 -7.31 -3.64
N LEU A 35 11.99 -8.43 -3.87
CA LEU A 35 12.16 -9.68 -3.12
C LEU A 35 12.57 -10.82 -4.07
N PHE A 36 13.08 -11.91 -3.48
CA PHE A 36 13.40 -13.17 -4.18
C PHE A 36 14.23 -12.98 -5.45
N GLY A 37 15.34 -12.23 -5.38
CA GLY A 37 16.21 -12.06 -6.54
C GLY A 37 15.56 -11.30 -7.70
N GLN A 38 14.72 -10.30 -7.40
CA GLN A 38 13.99 -9.45 -8.37
C GLN A 38 12.77 -10.12 -9.01
N GLU A 39 12.41 -11.34 -8.59
CA GLU A 39 11.20 -12.01 -9.06
C GLU A 39 9.92 -11.34 -8.56
N VAL A 40 9.98 -10.61 -7.44
CA VAL A 40 8.81 -9.95 -6.85
C VAL A 40 9.10 -8.47 -6.61
N ILE A 41 8.28 -7.61 -7.18
CA ILE A 41 8.27 -6.16 -6.93
C ILE A 41 7.18 -5.88 -5.90
N CYS A 42 7.55 -5.21 -4.80
CA CYS A 42 6.64 -4.99 -3.69
C CYS A 42 6.43 -3.51 -3.41
N GLU A 43 5.16 -3.14 -3.24
CA GLU A 43 4.74 -1.83 -2.74
C GLU A 43 3.97 -2.00 -1.43
N VAL A 44 4.23 -1.13 -0.47
CA VAL A 44 3.55 -1.12 0.81
C VAL A 44 2.74 0.15 0.98
N LYS A 45 1.48 -0.04 1.38
CA LYS A 45 0.58 1.07 1.72
C LYS A 45 0.32 1.06 3.20
N ASP A 46 1.08 1.91 3.88
CA ASP A 46 1.03 2.09 5.33
C ASP A 46 -0.06 3.08 5.74
N LYS A 47 -1.31 2.85 5.30
CA LYS A 47 -2.43 3.75 5.58
C LYS A 47 -3.78 3.04 5.62
N PHE A 48 -4.08 2.45 6.77
CA PHE A 48 -5.47 2.35 7.20
C PHE A 48 -5.66 3.04 8.53
N ASN A 49 -5.22 4.29 8.65
CA ASN A 49 -5.87 5.18 9.61
C ASN A 49 -7.20 5.65 9.00
N VAL A 50 -8.09 4.70 8.68
CA VAL A 50 -9.48 5.02 8.46
C VAL A 50 -9.91 5.61 9.79
N ASN A 51 -10.10 6.94 9.82
CA ASN A 51 -10.65 7.60 11.00
C ASN A 51 -12.11 7.18 11.13
N MET A 52 -12.29 5.96 11.64
CA MET A 52 -13.57 5.31 11.85
C MET A 52 -14.51 6.22 12.66
N PRO A 53 -14.06 6.92 13.73
CA PRO A 53 -14.90 7.91 14.41
C PRO A 53 -15.48 8.96 13.47
N ARG A 54 -14.66 9.60 12.63
CA ARG A 54 -15.11 10.62 11.67
C ARG A 54 -16.05 10.04 10.60
N GLN A 55 -15.83 8.80 10.18
CA GLN A 55 -16.71 8.13 9.22
C GLN A 55 -18.06 7.77 9.85
N VAL A 56 -18.05 7.26 11.10
CA VAL A 56 -19.26 6.97 11.88
C VAL A 56 -20.06 8.25 12.16
N GLU A 57 -19.40 9.35 12.54
CA GLU A 57 -20.05 10.66 12.69
C GLU A 57 -20.69 11.15 11.39
N ARG A 58 -20.00 10.98 10.26
CA ARG A 58 -20.55 11.32 8.94
C ARG A 58 -21.79 10.49 8.60
N VAL A 59 -21.76 9.19 8.87
CA VAL A 59 -22.90 8.30 8.67
C VAL A 59 -24.06 8.71 9.58
N TRP A 60 -23.78 8.94 10.85
CA TRP A 60 -24.78 9.34 11.86
C TRP A 60 -25.44 10.68 11.54
N ALA A 61 -24.66 11.66 11.06
CA ALA A 61 -25.17 12.96 10.64
C ALA A 61 -26.06 12.89 9.39
N THR A 62 -25.92 11.84 8.57
CA THR A 62 -26.68 11.68 7.32
C THR A 62 -27.73 10.57 7.48
N ARG A 63 -28.83 10.88 8.20
CA ARG A 63 -29.89 9.92 8.62
C ARG A 63 -30.50 9.03 7.52
N ASN A 64 -30.27 9.28 6.22
CA ASN A 64 -30.87 8.55 5.09
C ASN A 64 -29.85 8.06 4.04
N ARG A 65 -28.61 7.74 4.42
CA ARG A 65 -27.66 7.13 3.48
C ARG A 65 -27.84 5.62 3.38
N ALA A 66 -27.94 5.13 2.14
CA ALA A 66 -27.96 3.71 1.86
C ALA A 66 -26.62 3.06 2.26
N PRO A 67 -26.60 1.85 2.87
CA PRO A 67 -25.39 1.17 3.32
C PRO A 67 -24.27 1.09 2.27
N GLU A 68 -24.63 0.98 0.99
CA GLU A 68 -23.73 0.91 -0.16
C GLU A 68 -22.91 2.19 -0.34
N SER A 69 -23.47 3.35 0.05
CA SER A 69 -22.76 4.64 -0.01
C SER A 69 -21.66 4.74 1.04
N ILE A 70 -21.86 4.10 2.20
CA ILE A 70 -20.90 4.06 3.31
C ILE A 70 -19.75 3.12 2.94
N LEU A 71 -20.07 1.92 2.47
CA LEU A 71 -19.09 0.98 1.95
C LEU A 71 -18.25 1.63 0.86
N ARG A 72 -18.86 2.35 -0.08
CA ARG A 72 -18.13 3.07 -1.13
C ARG A 72 -17.16 4.11 -0.57
N ASP A 73 -17.56 4.90 0.43
CA ASP A 73 -16.71 5.94 1.00
C ASP A 73 -15.55 5.37 1.83
N VAL A 74 -15.76 4.23 2.50
CA VAL A 74 -14.70 3.49 3.21
C VAL A 74 -13.76 2.78 2.23
N SER A 75 -14.28 2.24 1.13
CA SER A 75 -13.50 1.47 0.14
C SER A 75 -12.69 2.35 -0.80
N ARG A 76 -13.14 3.59 -1.07
CA ARG A 76 -12.50 4.51 -2.03
C ARG A 76 -11.02 4.76 -1.75
N PRO A 77 -10.59 5.08 -0.52
CA PRO A 77 -9.18 5.23 -0.19
C PRO A 77 -8.37 3.96 -0.51
N ILE A 78 -8.90 2.79 -0.15
CA ILE A 78 -8.28 1.48 -0.40
C ILE A 78 -8.09 1.25 -1.90
N ILE A 79 -9.14 1.46 -2.69
CA ILE A 79 -9.12 1.30 -4.13
C ILE A 79 -8.09 2.25 -4.76
N LYS A 80 -8.01 3.50 -4.28
CA LYS A 80 -7.02 4.46 -4.74
C LYS A 80 -5.60 3.98 -4.44
N ASP A 81 -5.33 3.57 -3.21
CA ASP A 81 -4.01 3.11 -2.78
C ASP A 81 -3.58 1.85 -3.56
N LEU A 82 -4.51 0.95 -3.86
CA LEU A 82 -4.28 -0.21 -4.73
C LEU A 82 -3.96 0.19 -6.17
N HIS A 83 -4.66 1.19 -6.73
CA HIS A 83 -4.36 1.72 -8.06
C HIS A 83 -2.98 2.39 -8.12
N ASP A 84 -2.63 3.14 -7.08
CA ASP A 84 -1.32 3.78 -6.97
C ASP A 84 -0.21 2.72 -6.84
N ALA A 85 -0.42 1.69 -6.02
CA ALA A 85 0.52 0.58 -5.88
C ALA A 85 0.72 -0.20 -7.19
N ALA A 86 -0.38 -0.50 -7.89
CA ALA A 86 -0.30 -1.18 -9.19
C ALA A 86 0.47 -0.34 -10.23
N ARG A 87 0.32 0.99 -10.20
CA ARG A 87 1.11 1.90 -11.06
C ARG A 87 2.58 1.83 -10.72
N GLN A 88 2.96 1.94 -9.45
CA GLN A 88 4.35 1.88 -8.99
C GLN A 88 5.03 0.56 -9.35
N ILE A 89 4.34 -0.56 -9.15
CA ILE A 89 4.84 -1.89 -9.53
C ILE A 89 5.07 -1.96 -11.04
N ARG A 90 4.12 -1.50 -11.85
CA ARG A 90 4.25 -1.49 -13.31
C ARG A 90 5.41 -0.62 -13.77
N ASP A 91 5.49 0.60 -13.26
CA ASP A 91 6.55 1.56 -13.62
C ASP A 91 7.93 1.02 -13.20
N THR A 92 8.04 0.39 -12.03
CA THR A 92 9.25 -0.29 -11.58
C THR A 92 9.63 -1.46 -12.49
N ARG A 93 8.65 -2.28 -12.88
CA ARG A 93 8.85 -3.39 -13.80
C ARG A 93 9.43 -2.92 -15.14
N GLU A 94 8.88 -1.84 -15.68
CA GLU A 94 9.30 -1.24 -16.94
C GLU A 94 10.71 -0.64 -16.83
N VAL A 95 10.96 0.15 -15.79
CA VAL A 95 12.25 0.85 -15.60
C VAL A 95 13.39 -0.12 -15.36
N LEU A 96 13.16 -1.19 -14.58
CA LEU A 96 14.17 -2.19 -14.25
C LEU A 96 14.24 -3.34 -15.26
N ALA A 97 13.41 -3.32 -16.30
CA ALA A 97 13.32 -4.38 -17.31
C ALA A 97 13.10 -5.78 -16.71
N LEU A 98 12.10 -5.92 -15.82
CA LEU A 98 11.78 -7.16 -15.11
C LEU A 98 10.47 -7.80 -15.59
N PRO A 99 10.31 -8.17 -16.88
CA PRO A 99 9.02 -8.52 -17.47
C PRO A 99 8.31 -9.70 -16.78
N GLU A 100 9.08 -10.65 -16.25
CA GLU A 100 8.56 -11.85 -15.57
C GLU A 100 8.28 -11.65 -14.07
N SER A 101 8.51 -10.45 -13.53
CA SER A 101 8.33 -10.18 -12.10
C SER A 101 6.86 -10.16 -11.70
N CYS A 102 6.55 -10.75 -10.55
CA CYS A 102 5.26 -10.67 -9.91
C CYS A 102 5.14 -9.37 -9.10
N GLY A 103 3.93 -8.80 -9.06
CA GLY A 103 3.62 -7.67 -8.20
C GLY A 103 3.02 -8.12 -6.87
N LEU A 104 3.54 -7.62 -5.76
CA LEU A 104 2.98 -7.82 -4.42
C LEU A 104 2.59 -6.47 -3.82
N VAL A 105 1.36 -6.35 -3.34
CA VAL A 105 0.92 -5.18 -2.57
C VAL A 105 0.70 -5.61 -1.14
N ILE A 106 1.40 -4.97 -0.20
CA ILE A 106 1.20 -5.18 1.22
C ILE A 106 0.35 -4.03 1.76
N LEU A 107 -0.76 -4.39 2.37
CA LEU A 107 -1.69 -3.45 3.00
C LEU A 107 -1.54 -3.57 4.51
N GLU A 108 -0.91 -2.59 5.16
CA GLU A 108 -0.75 -2.61 6.61
C GLU A 108 -1.90 -1.86 7.28
N ASN A 109 -2.77 -2.62 7.96
CA ASN A 109 -3.89 -2.05 8.68
C ASN A 109 -3.51 -1.70 10.12
N HIS A 110 -3.32 -0.41 10.40
CA HIS A 110 -3.22 0.11 11.76
C HIS A 110 -4.62 0.23 12.36
N VAL A 111 -5.20 -0.89 12.81
CA VAL A 111 -6.33 -0.80 13.73
C VAL A 111 -5.79 -0.23 15.04
N PRO A 112 -6.22 0.97 15.48
CA PRO A 112 -5.79 1.50 16.76
C PRO A 112 -6.14 0.47 17.85
N GLY A 113 -5.16 0.09 18.68
CA GLY A 113 -5.30 -0.96 19.69
C GLY A 113 -6.42 -0.74 20.72
N THR A 114 -7.15 0.38 20.66
CA THR A 114 -8.31 0.70 21.49
C THR A 114 -9.60 -0.05 21.12
N LEU A 115 -9.63 -0.77 19.98
CA LEU A 115 -10.73 -1.70 19.66
C LEU A 115 -10.41 -3.17 20.01
N SER A 116 -9.22 -3.44 20.56
CA SER A 116 -8.73 -4.79 20.89
C SER A 116 -8.93 -5.18 22.36
N SER A 117 -9.99 -4.69 23.01
CA SER A 117 -10.41 -5.19 24.33
C SER A 117 -11.89 -5.54 24.33
N ALA A 118 -12.20 -6.68 23.74
CA ALA A 118 -13.39 -7.47 24.05
C ALA A 118 -13.03 -8.95 23.83
N ALA A 119 -12.27 -9.52 24.76
CA ALA A 119 -12.16 -10.94 25.02
C ALA A 119 -12.06 -11.14 26.54
#